data_AF-A0A2M6WWS1-F1
#
_entry.id   AF-A0A2M6WWS1-F1
#
_cell.length_a   1.000
_cell.length_b   1.000
_cell.length_c   1.000
_cell.angle_alpha   90.00
_cell.angle_beta   90.00
_cell.angle_gamma   90.00
#
_symmetry.space_group_name_H-M   'P 1'
#
loop_
_entity.id
_entity.type
_entity.pdbx_description
1 polymer ?
#
loop_
_entity_poly.entity_id
_entity_poly.type
_entity_poly.pdbx_seq_one_letter_code
_entity_poly.pdbx_strand_id
1 'polypeptide(L)'
;MIKLSTSDKTLGSFSEIDKFAIIPKKLWDDFPAGKKMINIRGKNREVEVYEILCDCMGKEKKHNHRIIDLRELWKELDLKNKTKIEIK
;
A
#
# COMPACT_ATOMS: atom_id res chain seq x y z
N MET A 1 2.90 -14.17 -8.19
CA MET A 1 3.89 -13.17 -7.73
C MET A 1 3.48 -11.80 -8.25
N ILE A 2 3.24 -10.86 -7.34
CA ILE A 2 2.72 -9.52 -7.62
C ILE A 2 3.83 -8.52 -7.32
N LYS A 3 4.07 -7.56 -8.22
CA LYS A 3 5.06 -6.49 -8.01
C LYS A 3 4.36 -5.17 -7.75
N LEU A 4 4.46 -4.65 -6.54
CA LEU A 4 3.89 -3.35 -6.17
C LEU A 4 5.01 -2.31 -6.01
N SER A 5 4.72 -1.06 -6.36
CA SER A 5 5.62 0.06 -6.05
C SER A 5 5.29 0.59 -4.68
N THR A 6 6.33 0.77 -3.87
CA THR A 6 6.27 1.57 -2.65
C THR A 6 6.09 3.04 -3.00
N SER A 7 5.55 3.79 -2.06
CA SER A 7 5.29 5.21 -2.16
C SER A 7 5.59 5.84 -0.81
N ASP A 8 6.25 6.98 -0.87
CA ASP A 8 6.56 7.84 0.27
C ASP A 8 5.92 9.21 0.03
N LYS A 9 4.66 9.35 0.42
CA LYS A 9 3.86 10.58 0.33
C LYS A 9 2.59 10.38 1.13
N THR A 10 1.98 11.44 1.62
CA THR A 10 0.68 11.33 2.29
C THR A 10 -0.44 11.12 1.25
N LEU A 11 -1.31 10.13 1.48
CA LEU A 11 -2.49 9.85 0.64
C LEU A 11 -3.71 10.63 1.16
N GLY A 12 -3.79 11.92 0.79
CA GLY A 12 -4.91 12.80 1.13
C GLY A 12 -4.84 13.40 2.54
N SER A 13 -5.82 14.25 2.89
CA SER A 13 -5.79 15.07 4.12
C SER A 13 -6.15 14.31 5.41
N PHE A 14 -6.66 13.08 5.31
CA PHE A 14 -7.22 12.31 6.44
C PHE A 14 -6.42 11.05 6.78
N SER A 15 -5.36 10.74 6.04
CA SER A 15 -4.54 9.56 6.27
C SER A 15 -3.19 9.97 6.86
N GLU A 16 -2.86 9.45 8.04
CA GLU A 16 -1.50 9.55 8.62
C GLU A 16 -0.52 8.56 7.97
N ILE A 17 -0.98 7.73 7.03
CA ILE A 17 -0.14 6.75 6.33
C ILE A 17 0.58 7.44 5.17
N ASP A 18 1.90 7.55 5.29
CA ASP A 18 2.82 8.15 4.32
C ASP A 18 3.71 7.12 3.61
N LYS A 19 3.91 5.93 4.20
CA LYS A 19 4.70 4.81 3.65
C LYS A 19 3.81 3.64 3.27
N PHE A 20 3.57 3.43 1.97
CA PHE A 20 2.64 2.40 1.52
C PHE A 20 2.97 1.82 0.16
N ALA A 21 2.27 0.76 -0.24
CA ALA A 21 2.16 0.32 -1.63
C ALA A 21 0.70 0.32 -2.10
N ILE A 22 0.43 0.90 -3.27
CA ILE A 22 -0.95 0.91 -3.83
C ILE A 22 -1.25 -0.45 -4.44
N ILE A 23 -2.41 -1.00 -4.09
CA ILE A 23 -2.95 -2.22 -4.66
C ILE A 23 -3.80 -1.86 -5.90
N PRO A 24 -3.44 -2.38 -7.09
CA PRO A 24 -4.25 -2.24 -8.29
C PRO A 24 -5.67 -2.77 -8.09
N LYS A 25 -6.68 -2.09 -8.64
CA LYS A 25 -8.11 -2.49 -8.50
C LYS A 25 -8.39 -3.95 -8.85
N LYS A 26 -7.73 -4.50 -9.87
CA LYS A 26 -7.86 -5.89 -10.30
C LYS A 26 -7.39 -6.94 -9.27
N LEU A 27 -6.71 -6.52 -8.20
CA LEU A 27 -6.19 -7.37 -7.12
C LEU A 27 -6.89 -7.08 -5.78
N TRP A 28 -7.96 -6.29 -5.76
CA TRP A 28 -8.60 -5.94 -4.49
C TRP A 28 -9.20 -7.15 -3.78
N ASP A 29 -9.75 -8.10 -4.51
CA ASP A 29 -10.30 -9.32 -3.91
C ASP A 29 -9.23 -10.18 -3.23
N ASP A 30 -8.00 -10.16 -3.76
CA ASP A 30 -6.84 -10.85 -3.17
C ASP A 30 -6.31 -10.15 -1.92
N PHE A 31 -6.57 -8.85 -1.76
CA PHE A 31 -6.11 -8.01 -0.65
C PHE A 31 -7.32 -7.30 -0.04
N PRO A 32 -8.17 -8.01 0.74
CA PRO A 32 -9.23 -7.36 1.51
C PRO A 32 -8.64 -6.39 2.55
N ALA A 33 -9.43 -5.39 2.95
CA ALA A 33 -9.05 -4.53 4.06
C ALA A 33 -8.92 -5.32 5.36
N GLY A 34 -7.98 -4.96 6.22
CA GLY A 34 -7.64 -5.69 7.44
C GLY A 34 -6.20 -6.22 7.47
N LYS A 35 -5.86 -6.85 8.59
CA LYS A 35 -4.59 -7.56 8.77
C LYS A 35 -4.46 -8.73 7.81
N LYS A 36 -3.31 -8.82 7.16
CA LYS A 36 -2.99 -9.89 6.20
C LYS A 36 -1.53 -10.30 6.33
N MET A 37 -1.30 -11.61 6.25
CA MET A 37 0.05 -12.16 6.09
C MET A 37 0.41 -12.16 4.61
N ILE A 38 1.53 -11.54 4.24
CA ILE A 38 2.05 -11.53 2.87
C ILE A 38 3.52 -11.90 2.84
N ASN A 39 3.97 -12.52 1.76
CA ASN A 39 5.38 -12.87 1.62
C ASN A 39 6.13 -11.77 0.86
N ILE A 40 7.00 -11.02 1.54
CA ILE A 40 7.85 -10.00 0.94
C ILE A 40 9.30 -10.51 0.97
N ARG A 41 9.93 -10.60 -0.22
CA ARG A 41 11.32 -11.08 -0.37
C ARG A 41 11.56 -12.44 0.31
N GLY A 42 10.60 -13.37 0.23
CA GLY A 42 10.72 -14.71 0.81
C GLY A 42 10.37 -14.81 2.29
N LYS A 43 10.10 -13.69 2.98
CA LYS A 43 9.71 -13.69 4.40
C LYS A 43 8.24 -13.32 4.56
N ASN A 44 7.54 -14.04 5.43
CA ASN A 44 6.16 -13.72 5.79
C ASN A 44 6.14 -12.50 6.71
N ARG A 45 5.28 -11.53 6.40
CA ARG A 45 5.09 -10.27 7.12
C ARG A 45 3.61 -10.04 7.33
N GLU A 46 3.23 -9.74 8.57
CA GLU A 46 1.91 -9.19 8.83
C GLU A 46 1.91 -7.73 8.37
N VAL A 47 0.92 -7.37 7.57
CA VAL A 47 0.69 -6.00 7.10
C VAL A 47 -0.79 -5.66 7.30
N GLU A 48 -1.08 -4.37 7.47
CA GLU A 48 -2.43 -3.87 7.49
C GLU A 48 -2.80 -3.34 6.11
N VAL A 49 -3.97 -3.73 5.60
CA VAL A 49 -4.51 -3.26 4.33
C VAL A 49 -5.63 -2.26 4.59
N TYR A 50 -5.47 -1.04 4.10
CA TYR A 50 -6.45 0.03 4.28
C TYR A 50 -7.17 0.36 2.98
N GLU A 51 -8.45 0.70 3.09
CA GLU A 51 -9.21 1.37 2.05
C GLU A 51 -9.29 2.87 2.38
N ILE A 52 -8.77 3.71 1.49
CA ILE A 52 -8.66 5.16 1.68
C ILE A 52 -9.41 5.86 0.56
N LEU A 53 -10.32 6.77 0.93
CA LEU A 53 -10.97 7.69 0.01
C LEU A 53 -9.99 8.80 -0.35
N CYS A 54 -9.53 8.84 -1.61
CA CYS A 54 -8.64 9.89 -2.09
C CYS A 54 -9.41 10.96 -2.85
N ASP A 55 -9.15 12.20 -2.48
CA ASP A 55 -9.53 13.38 -3.25
C ASP A 55 -8.32 13.81 -4.08
N CYS A 56 -8.34 13.52 -5.37
CA CYS A 56 -7.31 14.03 -6.27
C CYS A 56 -7.62 15.49 -6.56
N MET A 57 -6.87 16.40 -5.95
CA MET A 57 -7.00 17.85 -6.19
C MET A 57 -7.04 18.13 -7.69
N GLY A 58 -8.18 18.62 -8.17
CA GLY A 58 -8.42 18.97 -9.58
C GLY A 58 -9.28 18.01 -10.40
N LYS A 59 -9.87 16.95 -9.80
CA LYS A 59 -10.91 16.13 -10.46
C LYS A 59 -12.09 15.95 -9.53
N GLU A 60 -13.31 16.21 -10.01
CA GLU A 60 -14.58 16.01 -9.27
C GLU A 60 -14.87 14.53 -8.88
N LYS A 61 -13.91 13.62 -9.07
CA LYS A 61 -14.07 12.19 -8.82
C LYS A 61 -13.21 11.73 -7.67
N LYS A 62 -13.84 11.66 -6.49
CA LYS A 62 -13.34 10.89 -5.36
C LYS A 62 -13.23 9.43 -5.75
N HIS A 63 -12.13 8.77 -5.41
CA HIS A 63 -11.96 7.35 -5.65
C HIS A 63 -11.28 6.67 -4.48
N ASN A 64 -11.70 5.43 -4.22
CA ASN A 64 -11.07 4.61 -3.20
C ASN A 64 -9.76 4.05 -3.76
N HIS A 65 -8.72 4.12 -2.94
CA HIS A 65 -7.50 3.35 -3.08
C HIS A 65 -7.49 2.26 -2.02
N ARG A 66 -6.91 1.12 -2.37
CA ARG A 66 -6.51 0.15 -1.37
C ARG A 66 -4.99 0.13 -1.30
N ILE A 67 -4.46 0.18 -0.08
CA ILE A 67 -3.02 0.25 0.16
C ILE A 67 -2.59 -0.80 1.17
N ILE A 68 -1.33 -1.20 1.06
CA ILE A 68 -0.61 -1.94 2.09
C ILE A 68 0.18 -0.93 2.90
N ASP A 69 -0.03 -0.87 4.22
CA ASP A 69 0.81 -0.08 5.12
C ASP A 69 2.19 -0.72 5.26
N LEU A 70 3.23 0.07 5.01
CA LEU A 70 4.61 -0.36 5.05
C LEU A 70 5.43 0.43 6.07
N ARG A 71 4.83 1.25 6.94
CA ARG A 71 5.55 2.12 7.88
C ARG A 71 6.53 1.35 8.76
N GLU A 72 6.07 0.26 9.37
CA GLU A 72 6.92 -0.58 10.24
C GLU A 72 8.02 -1.30 9.45
N LEU A 73 7.72 -1.69 8.21
CA LEU A 73 8.64 -2.44 7.34
C LEU A 73 9.59 -1.52 6.56
N TRP A 74 9.38 -0.21 6.58
CA TRP A 74 10.06 0.71 5.67
C TRP A 74 11.57 0.73 5.91
N LYS A 75 11.97 0.90 7.17
CA LYS A 75 13.38 0.86 7.58
C LYS A 75 13.92 -0.57 7.56
N GLU A 76 13.11 -1.55 7.97
CA GLU A 76 13.52 -2.95 8.04
C GLU A 76 13.93 -3.50 6.66
N LEU A 77 13.21 -3.12 5.61
CA LEU A 77 13.42 -3.62 4.25
C LEU A 77 14.28 -2.70 3.37
N ASP A 78 14.82 -1.60 3.93
CA ASP A 78 15.52 -0.53 3.23
C ASP A 78 14.72 -0.02 2.01
N LEU A 79 13.45 0.31 2.25
CA LEU A 79 12.56 0.79 1.19
C LEU A 79 12.82 2.26 0.89
N LYS A 80 12.69 2.60 -0.39
CA LYS A 80 12.76 3.96 -0.91
C LYS A 80 11.51 4.22 -1.73
N ASN A 81 11.20 5.48 -1.99
CA ASN A 81 10.07 5.84 -2.84
C ASN A 81 10.21 5.14 -4.22
N LYS A 82 9.12 4.56 -4.72
CA LYS A 82 9.04 3.81 -5.99
C LYS A 82 9.83 2.50 -6.06
N THR A 83 10.47 2.02 -4.98
CA THR A 83 11.05 0.68 -4.91
C THR A 83 9.98 -0.38 -5.22
N LYS A 84 10.32 -1.40 -6.01
CA LYS A 84 9.43 -2.53 -6.26
C LYS A 84 9.56 -3.56 -5.15
N ILE A 85 8.44 -3.88 -4.50
CA ILE A 85 8.33 -5.03 -3.61
C ILE A 85 7.66 -6.18 -4.35
N GLU A 86 8.17 -7.38 -4.14
CA GLU A 86 7.61 -8.62 -4.68
C GLU A 86 6.81 -9.30 -3.58
N ILE A 87 5.54 -9.56 -3.87
CA ILE A 87 4.59 -10.22 -2.98
C ILE A 87 4.27 -11.59 -3.56
N LYS A 88 4.43 -12.65 -2.77
CA LYS A 88 3.97 -14.00 -3.10
C LYS A 88 2.75 -14.38 -2.27
#